data_AF-A0A965PPR2-F1
#
_entry.id   AF-A0A965PPR2-F1
#
_cell.length_a   1.000
_cell.length_b   1.000
_cell.length_c   1.000
_cell.angle_alpha   90.00
_cell.angle_beta   90.00
_cell.angle_gamma   90.00
#
_symmetry.space_group_name_H-M   'P 1'
#
loop_
_entity.id
_entity.type
_entity.pdbx_description
1 polymer ?
#
loop_
_entity_poly.entity_id
_entity_poly.type
_entity_poly.pdbx_seq_one_letter_code
_entity_poly.pdbx_strand_id
1 'polypeptide(L)'
;MEWQIFLDSIKALPDSTFWRHNQAGDIKDPNTATGTKQLAQLTYANRGRKGYTYTHHRLTPIGVQNLKAATSQGFTVNVSVDSEHAADVAISKGLRAVFVVNSAEKRRFWNTAWGNRIVVCPAQLHKNIDCKTCKLCQSRPQNVAIAFLAHGNGKKKVEQLLG
;
A
#
# COMPACT_ATOMS: atom_id res chain seq x y z
N MET A 1 -2.21 -10.17 21.21
CA MET A 1 -1.12 -11.05 20.73
C MET A 1 0.17 -10.31 20.97
N GLU A 2 1.06 -10.86 21.79
CA GLU A 2 2.42 -10.33 21.97
C GLU A 2 3.09 -10.19 20.60
N TRP A 3 3.75 -9.06 20.34
CA TRP A 3 4.35 -8.73 19.03
C TRP A 3 5.24 -9.85 18.48
N GLN A 4 5.96 -10.54 19.36
CA GLN A 4 6.82 -11.66 18.98
C GLN A 4 6.03 -12.86 18.43
N ILE A 5 4.93 -13.24 19.08
CA ILE A 5 4.04 -14.33 18.62
C ILE A 5 3.50 -14.01 17.22
N PHE A 6 3.16 -12.75 16.96
CA PHE A 6 2.74 -12.32 15.64
C PHE A 6 3.82 -12.53 14.58
N LEU A 7 5.05 -12.07 14.86
CA LEU A 7 6.17 -12.25 13.93
C LEU A 7 6.46 -13.72 13.63
N ASP A 8 6.37 -14.58 14.65
CA ASP A 8 6.62 -16.01 14.49
C ASP A 8 5.52 -16.69 13.66
N SER A 9 4.26 -16.24 13.79
CA SER A 9 3.18 -16.70 12.91
C SER A 9 3.42 -16.37 11.43
N ILE A 10 4.04 -15.22 11.11
CA ILE A 10 4.38 -14.86 9.72
C ILE A 10 5.54 -15.71 9.22
N LYS A 11 6.55 -15.97 10.07
CA LYS A 11 7.68 -16.84 9.70
C LYS A 11 7.24 -18.27 9.40
N ALA A 12 6.20 -18.76 10.06
CA ALA A 12 5.64 -20.08 9.87
C ALA A 12 4.78 -20.23 8.60
N LEU A 13 4.45 -19.12 7.90
CA LEU A 13 3.72 -19.20 6.64
C LEU A 13 4.57 -19.92 5.58
N PRO A 14 3.95 -20.77 4.72
CA PRO A 14 4.64 -21.37 3.58
C PRO A 14 5.31 -20.32 2.70
N ASP A 15 6.38 -20.71 2.02
CA ASP A 15 7.07 -19.84 1.09
C ASP A 15 6.14 -19.30 0.00
N SER A 16 6.40 -18.05 -0.39
CA SER A 16 5.59 -17.29 -1.34
C SER A 16 4.13 -17.06 -0.94
N THR A 17 3.74 -17.34 0.32
CA THR A 17 2.40 -17.04 0.81
C THR A 17 2.08 -15.55 0.63
N PHE A 18 0.97 -15.27 -0.04
CA PHE A 18 0.43 -13.94 -0.18
C PHE A 18 -0.41 -13.60 1.05
N TRP A 19 -0.06 -12.51 1.73
CA TRP A 19 -0.75 -12.08 2.94
C TRP A 19 -0.75 -10.56 3.06
N ARG A 20 -1.71 -10.04 3.83
CA ARG A 20 -1.85 -8.61 4.10
C ARG A 20 -1.66 -8.36 5.58
N HIS A 21 -0.74 -7.47 5.94
CA HIS A 21 -0.64 -6.94 7.29
C HIS A 21 -1.64 -5.79 7.46
N ASN A 22 -2.42 -5.85 8.54
CA ASN A 22 -3.52 -4.94 8.91
C ASN A 22 -4.66 -4.88 7.87
N GLN A 23 -5.82 -5.39 8.29
CA GLN A 23 -7.08 -5.14 7.56
C GLN A 23 -7.55 -3.69 7.78
N ALA A 24 -7.34 -3.15 8.99
CA ALA A 24 -7.60 -1.77 9.38
C ALA A 24 -6.42 -1.22 10.19
N GLY A 25 -6.21 0.09 10.11
CA GLY A 25 -5.14 0.80 10.81
C GLY A 25 -3.80 0.79 10.07
N ASP A 26 -2.95 1.74 10.47
CA ASP A 26 -1.60 1.92 9.95
C ASP A 26 -0.58 0.97 10.60
N ILE A 27 0.55 0.77 9.93
CA ILE A 27 1.78 0.33 10.60
C ILE A 27 2.17 1.35 11.69
N LYS A 28 3.04 0.97 12.64
CA LYS A 28 3.62 1.99 13.52
C LYS A 28 4.40 3.01 12.71
N ASP A 29 4.37 4.26 13.18
CA ASP A 29 4.91 5.41 12.46
C ASP A 29 6.38 5.19 12.06
N PRO A 30 6.69 5.02 10.76
CA PRO A 30 8.03 4.74 10.26
C PRO A 30 8.99 5.92 10.47
N ASN A 31 8.49 7.08 10.92
CA ASN A 31 9.31 8.24 11.27
C ASN A 31 9.88 8.15 12.70
N THR A 32 9.41 7.21 13.52
CA THR A 32 9.85 7.04 14.91
C THR A 32 10.85 5.89 15.04
N ALA A 33 11.69 5.91 16.08
CA ALA A 33 12.60 4.80 16.39
C ALA A 33 11.84 3.47 16.58
N THR A 34 10.70 3.52 17.29
CA THR A 34 9.86 2.33 17.52
C THR A 34 9.25 1.79 16.23
N GLY A 35 8.69 2.65 15.38
CA GLY A 35 8.12 2.19 14.11
C GLY A 35 9.18 1.71 13.12
N THR A 36 10.37 2.33 13.12
CA THR A 36 11.54 1.84 12.38
C THR A 36 11.89 0.41 12.79
N LYS A 37 12.03 0.17 14.11
CA LYS A 37 12.36 -1.15 14.66
C LYS A 37 11.28 -2.18 14.31
N GLN A 38 10.00 -1.85 14.49
CA GLN A 38 8.91 -2.79 14.20
C GLN A 38 8.78 -3.08 12.71
N LEU A 39 8.93 -2.09 11.83
CA LEU A 39 8.90 -2.32 10.39
C LEU A 39 10.06 -3.23 9.95
N ALA A 40 11.25 -3.04 10.51
CA ALA A 40 12.40 -3.91 10.25
C ALA A 40 12.14 -5.36 10.72
N GLN A 41 11.59 -5.54 11.93
CA GLN A 41 11.22 -6.85 12.46
C GLN A 41 10.15 -7.54 11.60
N LEU A 42 9.13 -6.79 11.17
CA LEU A 42 8.06 -7.28 10.29
C LEU A 42 8.61 -7.68 8.92
N THR A 43 9.50 -6.87 8.36
CA THR A 43 10.17 -7.14 7.09
C THR A 43 11.02 -8.40 7.18
N TYR A 44 11.79 -8.57 8.26
CA TYR A 44 12.55 -9.79 8.51
C TYR A 44 11.64 -11.01 8.63
N ALA A 45 10.55 -10.90 9.41
CA ALA A 45 9.54 -11.92 9.53
C ALA A 45 8.75 -12.16 8.25
N ASN A 46 8.88 -11.34 7.20
CA ASN A 46 8.27 -11.57 5.90
C ASN A 46 9.23 -12.23 4.87
N ARG A 47 10.53 -12.40 5.15
CA ARG A 47 11.48 -12.94 4.15
C ARG A 47 11.00 -14.26 3.54
N GLY A 48 10.85 -14.33 2.21
CA GLY A 48 10.31 -15.51 1.51
C GLY A 48 8.79 -15.50 1.34
N ARG A 49 8.05 -14.67 2.08
CA ARG A 49 6.60 -14.43 1.93
C ARG A 49 6.34 -13.21 1.03
N LYS A 50 5.09 -13.07 0.59
CA LYS A 50 4.60 -11.97 -0.27
C LYS A 50 3.65 -11.07 0.52
N GLY A 51 4.15 -10.52 1.63
CA GLY A 51 3.42 -9.58 2.48
C GLY A 51 3.30 -8.19 1.88
N TYR A 52 2.15 -7.55 2.12
CA TYR A 52 1.97 -6.13 1.85
C TYR A 52 1.10 -5.44 2.90
N THR A 53 1.17 -4.12 2.94
CA THR A 53 0.33 -3.28 3.79
C THR A 53 0.10 -1.90 3.17
N TYR A 54 -0.68 -1.07 3.85
CA TYR A 54 -0.92 0.33 3.50
C TYR A 54 -0.46 1.23 4.64
N THR A 55 -0.05 2.44 4.30
CA THR A 55 0.14 3.48 5.31
C THR A 55 -0.17 4.89 4.84
N HIS A 56 -0.67 5.76 5.70
CA HIS A 56 -0.92 7.18 5.44
C HIS A 56 -0.02 8.10 6.30
N HIS A 57 1.07 7.58 6.87
CA HIS A 57 2.02 8.39 7.64
C HIS A 57 2.72 9.45 6.78
N ARG A 58 3.14 10.54 7.44
CA ARG A 58 3.92 11.61 6.81
C ARG A 58 5.21 11.05 6.19
N LEU A 59 5.54 11.48 4.97
CA LEU A 59 6.72 11.03 4.22
C LEU A 59 7.96 11.88 4.53
N THR A 60 8.51 11.76 5.75
CA THR A 60 9.81 12.38 6.10
C THR A 60 10.98 11.60 5.45
N PRO A 61 12.20 12.16 5.38
CA PRO A 61 13.35 11.45 4.80
C PRO A 61 13.61 10.07 5.43
N ILE A 62 13.55 9.97 6.76
CA ILE A 62 13.77 8.69 7.47
C ILE A 62 12.63 7.70 7.21
N GLY A 63 11.37 8.17 7.23
CA GLY A 63 10.21 7.34 6.91
C GLY A 63 10.28 6.80 5.49
N VAL A 64 10.63 7.64 4.51
CA VAL A 64 10.83 7.23 3.12
C VAL A 64 11.89 6.14 3.01
N GLN A 65 13.05 6.31 3.65
CA GLN A 65 14.12 5.31 3.65
C GLN A 65 13.64 3.97 4.23
N ASN A 66 12.96 3.99 5.37
CA ASN A 66 12.43 2.80 6.03
C ASN A 66 11.40 2.05 5.16
N LEU A 67 10.47 2.78 4.54
CA LEU A 67 9.44 2.22 3.66
C LEU A 67 10.03 1.60 2.39
N LYS A 68 11.05 2.25 1.80
CA LYS A 68 11.81 1.71 0.66
C LYS A 68 12.53 0.42 1.05
N ALA A 69 13.22 0.42 2.18
CA ALA A 69 13.99 -0.72 2.67
C ALA A 69 13.09 -1.94 2.93
N ALA A 70 11.88 -1.74 3.47
CA ALA A 70 10.91 -2.80 3.65
C ALA A 70 10.46 -3.41 2.30
N THR A 71 10.11 -2.53 1.35
CA THR A 71 9.61 -2.93 0.03
C THR A 71 10.67 -3.66 -0.79
N SER A 72 11.93 -3.19 -0.78
CA SER A 72 13.03 -3.84 -1.49
C SER A 72 13.39 -5.22 -0.92
N GLN A 73 13.11 -5.46 0.37
CA GLN A 73 13.28 -6.75 1.03
C GLN A 73 12.04 -7.67 0.91
N GLY A 74 11.05 -7.28 0.10
CA GLY A 74 9.90 -8.11 -0.25
C GLY A 74 8.64 -7.89 0.60
N PHE A 75 8.68 -7.03 1.62
CA PHE A 75 7.48 -6.60 2.35
C PHE A 75 6.96 -5.28 1.79
N THR A 76 5.94 -5.36 0.95
CA THR A 76 5.49 -4.19 0.17
C THR A 76 4.68 -3.20 1.01
N VAL A 77 5.15 -1.97 1.13
CA VAL A 77 4.36 -0.91 1.76
C VAL A 77 3.80 0.05 0.71
N ASN A 78 2.47 0.17 0.69
CA ASN A 78 1.75 1.09 -0.18
C ASN A 78 1.44 2.38 0.57
N VAL A 79 2.01 3.50 0.16
CA VAL A 79 1.69 4.79 0.75
C VAL A 79 0.37 5.30 0.18
N SER A 80 -0.62 5.45 1.04
CA SER A 80 -1.89 6.09 0.75
C SER A 80 -1.66 7.59 0.72
N VAL A 81 -2.02 8.24 -0.39
CA VAL A 81 -1.90 9.69 -0.57
C VAL A 81 -3.23 10.26 -1.06
N ASP A 82 -3.38 11.58 -1.00
CA ASP A 82 -4.68 12.23 -1.23
C ASP A 82 -4.87 12.78 -2.64
N SER A 83 -3.86 12.66 -3.52
CA SER A 83 -3.96 13.15 -4.89
C SER A 83 -3.04 12.41 -5.85
N GLU A 84 -3.35 12.53 -7.14
CA GLU A 84 -2.51 12.01 -8.21
C GLU A 84 -1.11 12.65 -8.20
N HIS A 85 -1.02 13.95 -7.97
CA HIS A 85 0.25 14.65 -7.82
C HIS A 85 1.06 14.12 -6.64
N ALA A 86 0.41 13.87 -5.49
CA ALA A 86 1.08 13.27 -4.34
C ALA A 86 1.54 11.83 -4.63
N ALA A 87 0.82 11.09 -5.49
CA ALA A 87 1.23 9.76 -5.94
C ALA A 87 2.49 9.85 -6.81
N ASP A 88 2.56 10.81 -7.72
CA ASP A 88 3.76 11.08 -8.52
C ASP A 88 4.97 11.43 -7.63
N VAL A 89 4.79 12.29 -6.63
CA VAL A 89 5.84 12.65 -5.65
C VAL A 89 6.28 11.45 -4.82
N ALA A 90 5.36 10.55 -4.44
CA ALA A 90 5.72 9.32 -3.74
C ALA A 90 6.49 8.35 -4.64
N ILE A 91 6.07 8.18 -5.89
CA ILE A 91 6.74 7.32 -6.87
C ILE A 91 8.16 7.83 -7.18
N SER A 92 8.36 9.14 -7.34
CA SER A 92 9.69 9.72 -7.59
C SER A 92 10.66 9.48 -6.42
N LYS A 93 10.14 9.33 -5.19
CA LYS A 93 10.93 8.94 -4.01
C LYS A 93 11.25 7.44 -3.98
N GLY A 94 10.67 6.63 -4.86
CA GLY A 94 10.81 5.18 -4.89
C GLY A 94 9.81 4.45 -4.00
N LEU A 95 8.67 5.07 -3.68
CA LEU A 95 7.58 4.47 -2.90
C LEU A 95 6.42 4.05 -3.79
N ARG A 96 5.71 2.99 -3.41
CA ARG A 96 4.51 2.54 -4.13
C ARG A 96 3.32 3.31 -3.61
N ALA A 97 2.64 4.06 -4.48
CA ALA A 97 1.52 4.90 -4.09
C ALA A 97 0.15 4.24 -4.35
N VAL A 98 -0.82 4.57 -3.51
CA VAL A 98 -2.24 4.34 -3.73
C VAL A 98 -3.02 5.59 -3.30
N PHE A 99 -4.20 5.80 -3.84
CA PHE A 99 -5.05 6.92 -3.46
C PHE A 99 -6.52 6.59 -3.72
N VAL A 100 -7.42 7.42 -3.18
CA VAL A 100 -8.86 7.28 -3.38
C VAL A 100 -9.31 8.26 -4.46
N VAL A 101 -10.19 7.80 -5.35
CA VAL A 101 -10.87 8.62 -6.35
C VAL A 101 -12.38 8.62 -6.11
N ASN A 102 -13.09 9.54 -6.76
CA ASN A 102 -14.55 9.62 -6.70
C ASN A 102 -15.19 8.26 -7.03
N SER A 103 -16.29 7.93 -6.35
CA SER A 103 -17.00 6.66 -6.55
C SER A 103 -17.57 6.49 -7.96
N ALA A 104 -17.83 7.61 -8.66
CA ALA A 104 -18.35 7.68 -10.02
C ALA A 104 -17.26 7.70 -11.10
N GLU A 105 -15.97 7.58 -10.74
CA GLU A 105 -14.87 7.48 -11.69
C GLU A 105 -15.12 6.32 -12.68
N LYS A 106 -15.04 6.63 -13.98
CA LYS A 106 -15.31 5.68 -15.08
C LYS A 106 -14.02 5.17 -15.73
N ARG A 107 -12.91 5.89 -15.61
CA ARG A 107 -11.62 5.48 -16.13
C ARG A 107 -11.14 4.24 -15.38
N ARG A 108 -10.60 3.27 -16.11
CA ARG A 108 -9.99 2.06 -15.52
C ARG A 108 -8.48 2.16 -15.42
N PHE A 109 -7.89 2.91 -16.35
CA PHE A 109 -6.47 3.20 -16.45
C PHE A 109 -6.29 4.58 -17.06
N TRP A 110 -5.25 5.27 -16.65
CA TRP A 110 -4.79 6.52 -17.26
C TRP A 110 -3.34 6.77 -16.85
N ASN A 111 -2.72 7.79 -17.42
CA ASN A 111 -1.40 8.23 -17.01
C ASN A 111 -1.52 9.56 -16.26
N THR A 112 -0.65 9.73 -15.26
CA THR A 112 -0.50 11.00 -14.55
C THR A 112 0.24 12.02 -15.40
N ALA A 113 0.26 13.28 -14.95
CA ALA A 113 1.04 14.33 -15.59
C ALA A 113 2.55 14.01 -15.66
N TRP A 114 3.09 13.21 -14.73
CA TRP A 114 4.50 12.78 -14.74
C TRP A 114 4.72 11.45 -15.49
N GLY A 115 3.68 10.93 -16.15
CA GLY A 115 3.76 9.71 -16.97
C GLY A 115 3.67 8.40 -16.20
N ASN A 116 3.39 8.43 -14.89
CA ASN A 116 3.13 7.21 -14.13
C ASN A 116 1.76 6.63 -14.49
N ARG A 117 1.62 5.31 -14.44
CA ARG A 117 0.35 4.65 -14.79
C ARG A 117 -0.53 4.51 -13.57
N ILE A 118 -1.79 4.90 -13.70
CA ILE A 118 -2.83 4.61 -12.73
C ILE A 118 -3.64 3.41 -13.19
N VAL A 119 -3.96 2.52 -12.25
CA VAL A 119 -4.89 1.41 -12.42
C VAL A 119 -5.93 1.48 -11.32
N VAL A 120 -7.22 1.50 -11.67
CA VAL A 120 -8.28 1.33 -10.69
C VAL A 120 -8.25 -0.10 -10.18
N CYS A 121 -8.37 -0.27 -8.86
CA CYS A 121 -8.34 -1.58 -8.20
C CYS A 121 -9.25 -2.59 -8.93
N PRO A 122 -8.70 -3.67 -9.52
CA PRO A 122 -9.50 -4.62 -10.29
C PRO A 122 -10.60 -5.31 -9.48
N ALA A 123 -10.38 -5.51 -8.18
CA ALA A 123 -11.38 -6.10 -7.28
C ALA A 123 -12.61 -5.20 -7.05
N GLN A 124 -12.54 -3.90 -7.36
CA GLN A 124 -13.69 -3.00 -7.33
C GLN A 124 -14.44 -2.96 -8.67
N LEU A 125 -13.82 -3.47 -9.74
CA LEU A 125 -14.39 -3.46 -11.09
C LEU A 125 -15.00 -4.82 -11.48
N HIS A 126 -14.49 -5.92 -10.91
CA HIS A 126 -14.84 -7.28 -11.31
C HIS A 126 -15.16 -8.15 -10.11
N LYS A 127 -16.37 -8.74 -10.09
CA LYS A 127 -16.86 -9.57 -8.97
C LYS A 127 -16.03 -10.83 -8.72
N ASN A 128 -15.33 -11.33 -9.73
CA ASN A 128 -14.51 -12.54 -9.70
C ASN A 128 -13.02 -12.26 -9.43
N ILE A 129 -12.64 -11.01 -9.16
CA ILE A 129 -11.26 -10.65 -8.81
C ILE A 129 -11.22 -10.28 -7.34
N ASP A 130 -10.31 -10.92 -6.60
CA ASP A 130 -10.00 -10.58 -5.22
C ASP A 130 -8.51 -10.24 -5.06
N CYS A 131 -8.10 -9.83 -3.87
CA CYS A 131 -6.69 -9.48 -3.63
C CYS A 131 -5.75 -10.68 -3.81
N LYS A 132 -6.21 -11.91 -3.51
CA LYS A 132 -5.41 -13.13 -3.57
C LYS A 132 -5.06 -13.52 -5.01
N THR A 133 -5.98 -13.29 -5.92
CA THR A 133 -5.82 -13.51 -7.37
C THR A 133 -5.11 -12.33 -8.05
N CYS A 134 -5.46 -11.10 -7.68
CA CYS A 134 -4.93 -9.87 -8.30
C CYS A 134 -3.47 -9.57 -7.95
N LYS A 135 -3.10 -9.59 -6.65
CA LYS A 135 -1.75 -9.35 -6.11
C LYS A 135 -1.07 -8.00 -6.45
N LEU A 136 -1.70 -7.08 -7.21
CA LEU A 136 -1.10 -5.79 -7.59
C LEU A 136 -0.61 -4.93 -6.40
N CYS A 137 -1.26 -5.05 -5.25
CA CYS A 137 -0.85 -4.34 -4.04
C CYS A 137 0.51 -4.80 -3.49
N GLN A 138 1.02 -5.95 -3.95
CA GLN A 138 2.31 -6.50 -3.57
C GLN A 138 3.32 -6.51 -4.74
N SER A 139 2.87 -6.87 -5.95
CA SER A 139 3.79 -7.23 -7.04
C SER A 139 3.92 -6.22 -8.18
N ARG A 140 3.15 -5.12 -8.18
CA ARG A 140 3.13 -4.19 -9.33
C ARG A 140 4.48 -3.49 -9.56
N PRO A 141 4.75 -3.07 -10.82
CA PRO A 141 5.88 -2.20 -11.14
C PRO A 141 5.84 -0.89 -10.35
N GLN A 142 7.02 -0.29 -10.15
CA GLN A 142 7.20 0.90 -9.31
C GLN A 142 6.43 2.13 -9.84
N ASN A 143 6.32 2.28 -11.15
CA ASN A 143 5.66 3.38 -11.84
C ASN A 143 4.13 3.20 -11.95
N VAL A 144 3.55 2.22 -11.25
CA VAL A 144 2.11 1.97 -11.22
C VAL A 144 1.56 2.36 -9.85
N ALA A 145 0.59 3.28 -9.82
CA ALA A 145 -0.22 3.56 -8.63
C ALA A 145 -1.62 2.93 -8.76
N ILE A 146 -2.21 2.57 -7.62
CA ILE A 146 -3.57 2.01 -7.57
C ILE A 146 -4.53 3.08 -7.08
N ALA A 147 -5.56 3.34 -7.87
CA ALA A 147 -6.71 4.15 -7.46
C ALA A 147 -7.79 3.24 -6.86
N PHE A 148 -8.32 3.62 -5.71
CA PHE A 148 -9.47 2.98 -5.09
C PHE A 148 -10.71 3.85 -5.26
N LEU A 149 -11.80 3.28 -5.76
CA LEU A 149 -13.09 3.98 -5.77
C LEU A 149 -13.55 4.21 -4.33
N ALA A 150 -13.99 5.43 -4.02
CA ALA A 150 -14.57 5.74 -2.73
C ALA A 150 -15.78 4.84 -2.44
N HIS A 151 -15.80 4.22 -1.26
CA HIS A 151 -16.84 3.28 -0.84
C HIS A 151 -17.13 3.41 0.66
N GLY A 152 -18.25 2.85 1.11
CA GLY A 152 -18.67 2.86 2.51
C GLY A 152 -18.90 4.26 3.08
N ASN A 153 -18.72 4.41 4.39
CA ASN A 153 -19.03 5.65 5.12
C ASN A 153 -18.17 6.85 4.70
N GLY A 154 -16.98 6.61 4.15
CA GLY A 154 -16.09 7.68 3.65
C GLY A 154 -16.51 8.24 2.29
N LYS A 155 -17.42 7.58 1.57
CA LYS A 155 -17.83 7.95 0.21
C LYS A 155 -18.31 9.39 0.11
N LYS A 156 -19.25 9.80 0.96
CA LYS A 156 -19.83 11.16 0.93
C LYS A 156 -18.79 12.25 1.13
N LYS A 157 -17.84 12.04 2.05
CA LYS A 157 -16.76 12.99 2.33
C LYS A 157 -15.82 13.14 1.14
N VAL A 158 -15.45 12.02 0.51
CA VAL A 158 -14.58 12.04 -0.66
C VAL A 158 -15.28 12.69 -1.86
N GLU A 159 -16.57 12.43 -2.06
CA GLU A 159 -17.35 13.06 -3.13
C GLU A 159 -17.47 14.58 -2.96
N GLN A 160 -17.57 15.08 -1.72
CA GLN A 160 -17.57 16.52 -1.44
C GLN A 160 -16.20 17.18 -1.64
N LEU A 161 -15.10 16.44 -1.46
CA LEU A 161 -13.74 16.96 -1.63
C LEU A 161 -13.24 16.89 -3.07
N LEU A 162 -13.75 15.94 -3.86
CA LEU A 162 -13.32 15.64 -5.22
C LEU A 162 -14.37 15.96 -6.30
N GLY A 163 -15.56 16.42 -5.91
CA GLY A 163 -16.63 16.87 -6.81
C GLY A 163 -16.71 18.39 -6.84
#